data_AF-A0A950NLD4-F1
#
_entry.id   AF-A0A950NLD4-F1
#
_cell.length_a   1.000
_cell.length_b   1.000
_cell.length_c   1.000
_cell.angle_alpha   90.00
_cell.angle_beta   90.00
_cell.angle_gamma   90.00
#
_symmetry.space_group_name_H-M   'P 1'
#
loop_
_entity.id
_entity.type
_entity.pdbx_description
1 polymer ?
#
loop_
_entity_poly.entity_id
_entity_poly.type
_entity_poly.pdbx_seq_one_letter_code
_entity_poly.pdbx_strand_id
1 'polypeptide(L)'
;MAGSEMREDDGSRAVEDEVTRYADQASVEVSTAQAAEGGPERPWVRRLGGYRTSNEADRARLIKQARETEFPIAVRGYARTAVDRYVMEVNRLIAELEMTSSPEAAVRRALEEVSEETRGLLERAHQTAEDIAARSRMKADDRLRQAEEEAAALRRAAQEDAEGTREAGQRDADGTREAAQREADSMREAAQREARELRAAAQHESANLREMATREVTELRETATGEMTELREMA
;
A
#
# COMPACT_ATOMS: atom_id res chain seq x y z
N MET A 1 -6.37 -7.62 -49.32
CA MET A 1 -5.90 -8.65 -48.37
C MET A 1 -4.45 -8.32 -48.05
N ALA A 2 -4.21 -7.56 -46.99
CA ALA A 2 -2.86 -7.24 -46.52
C ALA A 2 -2.90 -7.02 -45.00
N GLY A 3 -2.07 -7.82 -44.31
CA GLY A 3 -1.46 -7.65 -42.98
C GLY A 3 -2.21 -6.87 -41.91
N SER A 4 -2.76 -7.59 -40.93
CA SER A 4 -2.98 -7.09 -39.58
C SER A 4 -2.30 -8.07 -38.62
N GLU A 5 -1.02 -7.84 -38.36
CA GLU A 5 -0.23 -8.56 -37.37
C GLU A 5 0.56 -7.53 -36.57
N MET A 6 0.71 -7.79 -35.27
CA MET A 6 1.51 -7.05 -34.28
C MET A 6 0.92 -5.75 -33.74
N ARG A 7 0.22 -5.82 -32.60
CA ARG A 7 0.43 -4.88 -31.49
C ARG A 7 -0.19 -5.28 -30.13
N GLU A 8 0.00 -6.50 -29.67
CA GLU A 8 -0.39 -6.86 -28.30
C GLU A 8 0.65 -7.83 -27.69
N ASP A 9 1.83 -7.35 -27.27
CA ASP A 9 2.69 -8.16 -26.36
C ASP A 9 3.85 -7.42 -25.65
N ASP A 10 3.76 -6.10 -25.42
CA ASP A 10 4.86 -5.34 -24.80
C ASP A 10 4.58 -4.97 -23.32
N GLY A 11 3.31 -4.95 -22.92
CA GLY A 11 2.91 -4.62 -21.55
C GLY A 11 3.13 -5.76 -20.54
N SER A 12 2.76 -7.00 -20.90
CA SER A 12 2.78 -8.13 -19.95
C SER A 12 4.20 -8.61 -19.60
N ARG A 13 5.15 -8.56 -20.55
CA ARG A 13 6.54 -8.97 -20.30
C ARG A 13 7.28 -8.04 -19.33
N ALA A 14 6.95 -6.75 -19.31
CA ALA A 14 7.60 -5.80 -18.41
C ALA A 14 7.20 -6.01 -16.94
N VAL A 15 5.94 -6.40 -16.69
CA VAL A 15 5.43 -6.64 -15.32
C VAL A 15 5.92 -7.98 -14.76
N GLU A 16 6.04 -9.01 -15.60
CA GLU A 16 6.58 -10.32 -15.20
C GLU A 16 8.07 -10.25 -14.82
N ASP A 17 8.86 -9.40 -15.50
CA ASP A 17 10.29 -9.24 -15.25
C ASP A 17 10.59 -8.44 -13.95
N GLU A 18 9.66 -7.58 -13.52
CA GLU A 18 9.75 -6.82 -12.27
C GLU A 18 9.34 -7.66 -11.04
N VAL A 19 8.30 -8.50 -11.18
CA VAL A 19 7.87 -9.44 -10.13
C VAL A 19 8.94 -10.50 -9.84
N THR A 20 9.64 -10.97 -10.87
CA THR A 20 10.71 -11.97 -10.72
C THR A 20 11.94 -11.38 -10.02
N ARG A 21 12.27 -10.11 -10.29
CA ARG A 21 13.38 -9.40 -9.62
C ARG A 21 13.12 -9.13 -8.14
N TYR A 22 11.86 -8.89 -7.75
CA TYR A 22 11.47 -8.66 -6.36
C TYR A 22 11.45 -9.96 -5.52
N ALA A 23 11.09 -11.09 -6.15
CA ALA A 23 11.09 -12.41 -5.51
C ALA A 23 12.51 -12.94 -5.22
N ASP A 24 13.49 -12.61 -6.07
CA ASP A 24 14.89 -13.02 -5.91
C ASP A 24 15.59 -12.20 -4.80
N GLN A 25 15.28 -10.91 -4.67
CA GLN A 25 15.78 -10.07 -3.56
C GLN A 25 15.25 -10.49 -2.18
N ALA A 26 13.96 -10.83 -2.08
CA ALA A 26 13.38 -11.32 -0.82
C ALA A 26 13.98 -12.68 -0.38
N SER A 27 14.37 -13.52 -1.34
CA SER A 27 14.99 -14.83 -1.07
C SER A 27 16.43 -14.71 -0.56
N VAL A 28 17.16 -13.68 -1.00
CA VAL A 28 18.52 -13.38 -0.51
C VAL A 28 18.48 -12.81 0.91
N GLU A 29 17.51 -11.94 1.24
CA GLU A 29 17.41 -11.35 2.58
C GLU A 29 17.02 -12.38 3.66
N VAL A 30 16.09 -13.31 3.37
CA VAL A 30 15.73 -14.39 4.30
C VAL A 30 16.90 -15.38 4.50
N SER A 31 17.69 -15.64 3.45
CA SER A 31 18.89 -16.49 3.52
C SER A 31 20.04 -15.83 4.31
N THR A 32 20.21 -14.50 4.19
CA THR A 32 21.20 -13.76 4.99
C THR A 32 20.80 -13.58 6.46
N ALA A 33 19.49 -13.56 6.76
CA ALA A 33 18.99 -13.57 8.13
C ALA A 33 19.17 -14.94 8.82
N GLN A 34 18.99 -16.05 8.10
CA GLN A 34 19.23 -17.40 8.62
C GLN A 34 20.72 -17.76 8.75
N ALA A 35 21.61 -17.12 7.98
CA ALA A 35 23.06 -17.30 8.11
C ALA A 35 23.68 -16.56 9.33
N ALA A 36 22.94 -15.66 9.98
CA ALA A 36 23.42 -14.88 11.13
C ALA A 36 23.06 -15.48 12.50
N GLU A 37 22.21 -16.52 12.55
CA GLU A 37 21.83 -17.22 13.81
C GLU A 37 22.72 -18.43 14.14
N GLY A 38 23.95 -18.47 13.63
CA GLY A 38 24.95 -19.51 13.90
C GLY A 38 26.13 -19.00 14.74
N GLY A 39 25.87 -18.28 15.84
CA GLY A 39 26.93 -17.85 16.76
C GLY A 39 27.50 -19.04 17.56
N PRO A 40 28.83 -19.20 17.71
CA PRO A 40 29.39 -20.34 18.44
C PRO A 40 28.99 -20.28 19.91
N GLU A 41 28.23 -21.28 20.35
CA GLU A 41 27.99 -21.52 21.78
C GLU A 41 29.34 -21.59 22.50
N ARG A 42 29.61 -20.59 23.34
CA ARG A 42 30.78 -20.59 24.21
C ARG A 42 30.44 -21.40 25.45
N PRO A 43 31.06 -22.56 25.70
CA PRO A 43 30.91 -23.24 26.98
C PRO A 43 31.64 -22.43 28.05
N TRP A 44 30.89 -21.69 28.86
CA TRP A 44 31.40 -21.02 30.05
C TRP A 44 31.68 -22.05 31.14
N VAL A 45 32.71 -22.88 30.95
CA VAL A 45 33.26 -23.67 32.04
C VAL A 45 34.27 -22.78 32.77
N ARG A 46 33.83 -22.03 33.78
CA ARG A 46 34.73 -21.49 34.79
C ARG A 46 34.66 -22.35 36.04
N ARG A 47 35.75 -23.10 36.25
CA ARG A 47 36.18 -23.63 37.54
C ARG A 47 36.14 -22.52 38.59
N LEU A 48 35.11 -22.51 39.44
CA LEU A 48 35.17 -21.83 40.73
C LEU A 48 34.52 -22.73 41.78
N GLY A 49 35.35 -23.47 42.49
CA GLY A 49 34.89 -24.35 43.56
C GLY A 49 36.05 -25.15 44.13
N GLY A 50 36.88 -24.53 44.96
CA GLY A 50 38.00 -25.24 45.58
C GLY A 50 38.66 -24.57 46.79
N TYR A 51 38.48 -23.27 47.02
CA TYR A 51 39.27 -22.56 48.03
C TYR A 51 38.46 -21.88 49.15
N ARG A 52 37.17 -22.18 49.32
CA ARG A 52 36.30 -21.44 50.28
C ARG A 52 35.77 -22.24 51.48
N THR A 53 35.92 -23.57 51.51
CA THR A 53 35.31 -24.37 52.59
C THR A 53 36.22 -24.60 53.79
N SER A 54 37.55 -24.45 53.64
CA SER A 54 38.48 -24.61 54.75
C SER A 54 38.39 -23.46 55.75
N ASN A 55 38.27 -22.22 55.27
CA ASN A 55 38.33 -21.04 56.13
C ASN A 55 37.10 -20.89 57.04
N GLU A 56 35.89 -21.17 56.54
CA GLU A 56 34.66 -21.06 57.35
C GLU A 56 34.62 -22.10 58.50
N ALA A 57 35.09 -23.32 58.25
CA ALA A 57 35.15 -24.37 59.24
C ALA A 57 36.20 -24.09 60.33
N ASP A 58 37.36 -23.54 59.94
CA ASP A 58 38.41 -23.14 60.88
C ASP A 58 37.98 -21.92 61.72
N ARG A 59 37.28 -20.95 61.12
CA ARG A 59 36.65 -19.83 61.82
C ARG A 59 35.66 -20.26 62.89
N ALA A 60 34.74 -21.17 62.56
CA ALA A 60 33.74 -21.68 63.50
C ALA A 60 34.40 -22.35 64.72
N ARG A 61 35.53 -23.04 64.50
CA ARG A 61 36.34 -23.63 65.58
C ARG A 61 37.03 -22.57 66.44
N LEU A 62 37.64 -21.56 65.81
CA LEU A 62 38.33 -20.47 66.52
C LEU A 62 37.36 -19.62 67.35
N ILE A 63 36.16 -19.31 66.83
CA ILE A 63 35.11 -18.60 67.59
C ILE A 63 34.65 -19.42 68.80
N LYS A 64 34.49 -20.74 68.63
CA LYS A 64 34.13 -21.64 69.72
C LYS A 64 35.22 -21.66 70.79
N GLN A 65 36.48 -21.82 70.38
CA GLN A 65 37.64 -21.84 71.27
C GLN A 65 37.79 -20.52 72.05
N ALA A 66 37.58 -19.37 71.39
CA ALA A 66 37.63 -18.06 72.04
C ALA A 66 36.45 -17.81 73.01
N ARG A 67 35.33 -18.53 72.88
CA ARG A 67 34.20 -18.44 73.81
C ARG A 67 34.36 -19.39 75.01
N GLU A 68 35.05 -20.50 74.82
CA GLU A 68 35.26 -21.56 75.81
C GLU A 68 36.59 -21.43 76.57
N THR A 69 37.36 -20.35 76.37
CA THR A 69 38.66 -20.16 77.04
C THR A 69 38.47 -19.74 78.51
N GLU A 70 38.97 -20.55 79.44
CA GLU A 70 39.05 -20.23 80.87
C GLU A 70 40.43 -19.68 81.26
N PHE A 71 40.44 -18.63 82.07
CA PHE A 71 41.69 -17.98 82.50
C PHE A 71 42.14 -18.51 83.87
N PRO A 72 43.32 -19.14 83.97
CA PRO A 72 43.85 -19.59 85.25
C PRO A 72 44.14 -18.40 86.19
N ILE A 73 43.82 -18.54 87.48
CA ILE A 73 43.99 -17.51 88.51
C ILE A 73 45.39 -17.64 89.14
N ALA A 74 46.18 -16.58 89.05
CA ALA A 74 47.45 -16.38 89.74
C ALA A 74 47.25 -15.55 91.03
N VAL A 75 48.30 -15.44 91.84
CA VAL A 75 48.29 -14.83 93.20
C VAL A 75 47.70 -13.40 93.26
N ARG A 76 47.58 -12.69 92.13
CA ARG A 76 46.99 -11.33 92.04
C ARG A 76 46.00 -11.15 90.87
N GLY A 77 45.29 -12.20 90.47
CA GLY A 77 44.30 -12.16 89.38
C GLY A 77 44.64 -13.13 88.25
N TYR A 78 44.07 -12.92 87.06
CA TYR A 78 44.30 -13.84 85.94
C TYR A 78 45.76 -13.90 85.49
N ALA A 79 46.20 -15.09 85.05
CA ALA A 79 47.52 -15.28 84.49
C ALA A 79 47.70 -14.41 83.24
N ARG A 80 48.54 -13.38 83.35
CA ARG A 80 48.81 -12.42 82.28
C ARG A 80 49.17 -13.09 80.95
N THR A 81 49.97 -14.15 80.99
CA THR A 81 50.37 -14.92 79.80
C THR A 81 49.21 -15.64 79.11
N ALA A 82 48.16 -16.04 79.84
CA ALA A 82 46.96 -16.64 79.27
C ALA A 82 46.04 -15.57 78.64
N VAL A 83 45.92 -14.40 79.29
CA VAL A 83 45.18 -13.26 78.75
C VAL A 83 45.85 -12.70 77.50
N ASP A 84 47.17 -12.54 77.49
CA ASP A 84 47.92 -12.05 76.33
C ASP A 84 47.73 -12.97 75.12
N ARG A 85 47.75 -14.30 75.33
CA ARG A 85 47.47 -15.29 74.27
C ARG A 85 46.05 -15.17 73.72
N TYR A 86 45.07 -15.04 74.61
CA TYR A 86 43.67 -14.86 74.22
C TYR A 86 43.46 -13.57 73.41
N VAL A 87 44.04 -12.46 73.87
CA VAL A 87 43.96 -11.17 73.17
C VAL A 87 44.62 -11.28 71.78
N MET A 88 45.75 -11.99 71.67
CA MET A 88 46.38 -12.26 70.37
C MET A 88 45.48 -13.10 69.45
N GLU A 89 44.82 -14.14 69.97
CA GLU A 89 43.90 -15.00 69.21
C GLU A 89 42.63 -14.26 68.77
N VAL A 90 42.04 -13.44 69.64
CA VAL A 90 40.87 -12.60 69.31
C VAL A 90 41.24 -11.51 68.30
N ASN A 91 42.38 -10.83 68.45
CA ASN A 91 42.83 -9.83 67.49
C ASN A 91 43.12 -10.46 66.12
N ARG A 92 43.65 -11.69 66.09
CA ARG A 92 43.81 -12.46 64.85
C ARG A 92 42.46 -12.77 64.19
N LEU A 93 41.47 -13.20 64.97
CA LEU A 93 40.12 -13.48 64.49
C LEU A 93 39.43 -12.22 63.95
N ILE A 94 39.61 -11.07 64.61
CA ILE A 94 39.09 -9.78 64.16
C ILE A 94 39.73 -9.37 62.82
N ALA A 95 41.07 -9.46 62.71
CA ALA A 95 41.77 -9.14 61.46
C ALA A 95 41.32 -10.05 60.30
N GLU A 96 41.13 -11.35 60.56
CA GLU A 96 40.65 -12.30 59.57
C GLU A 96 39.19 -12.02 59.13
N LEU A 97 38.35 -11.55 60.06
CA LEU A 97 36.97 -11.13 59.76
C LEU A 97 36.92 -9.82 58.95
N GLU A 98 37.78 -8.85 59.27
CA GLU A 98 37.88 -7.59 58.51
C GLU A 98 38.42 -7.84 57.09
N MET A 99 39.39 -8.75 56.94
CA MET A 99 39.93 -9.15 55.64
C MET A 99 38.91 -9.89 54.76
N THR A 100 37.99 -10.67 55.35
CA THR A 100 36.94 -11.42 54.63
C THR A 100 35.65 -10.64 54.39
N SER A 101 35.38 -9.61 55.19
CA SER A 101 34.28 -8.65 54.95
C SER A 101 34.51 -7.77 53.70
N SER A 102 35.77 -7.57 53.31
CA SER A 102 36.17 -6.84 52.08
C SER A 102 35.66 -7.51 50.78
N PRO A 103 35.79 -8.84 50.58
CA PRO A 103 35.16 -9.57 49.49
C PRO A 103 33.64 -9.40 49.37
N GLU A 104 32.87 -9.48 50.47
CA GLU A 104 31.41 -9.33 50.42
C GLU A 104 30.99 -7.90 50.04
N ALA A 105 31.70 -6.90 50.58
CA ALA A 105 31.50 -5.50 50.20
C ALA A 105 31.82 -5.25 48.72
N ALA A 106 32.86 -5.90 48.18
CA ALA A 106 33.20 -5.82 46.75
C ALA A 106 32.13 -6.47 45.85
N VAL A 107 31.58 -7.61 46.24
CA VAL A 107 30.47 -8.25 45.51
C VAL A 107 29.22 -7.38 45.54
N ARG A 108 28.87 -6.79 46.70
CA ARG A 108 27.73 -5.88 46.81
C ARG A 108 27.88 -4.68 45.90
N ARG A 109 29.06 -4.05 45.87
CA ARG A 109 29.33 -2.92 44.95
C ARG A 109 29.25 -3.34 43.49
N ALA A 110 29.77 -4.51 43.12
CA ALA A 110 29.64 -5.01 41.76
C ALA A 110 28.19 -5.25 41.36
N LEU A 111 27.35 -5.76 42.28
CA LEU A 111 25.91 -5.93 42.04
C LEU A 111 25.18 -4.58 41.94
N GLU A 112 25.54 -3.59 42.74
CA GLU A 112 25.02 -2.22 42.65
C GLU A 112 25.39 -1.59 41.30
N GLU A 113 26.65 -1.68 40.88
CA GLU A 113 27.13 -1.18 39.58
C GLU A 113 26.39 -1.82 38.41
N VAL A 114 26.27 -3.16 38.40
CA VAL A 114 25.52 -3.88 37.37
C VAL A 114 24.03 -3.52 37.39
N SER A 115 23.46 -3.28 38.58
CA SER A 115 22.05 -2.87 38.70
C SER A 115 21.81 -1.48 38.11
N GLU A 116 22.70 -0.53 38.37
CA GLU A 116 22.62 0.81 37.77
C GLU A 116 22.87 0.77 36.26
N GLU A 117 23.83 -0.04 35.79
CA GLU A 117 24.08 -0.24 34.36
C GLU A 117 22.85 -0.84 33.67
N THR A 118 22.21 -1.83 34.30
CA THR A 118 20.98 -2.46 33.79
C THR A 118 19.84 -1.47 33.70
N ARG A 119 19.64 -0.62 34.73
CA ARG A 119 18.62 0.44 34.70
C ARG A 119 18.87 1.43 33.56
N GLY A 120 20.13 1.89 33.42
CA GLY A 120 20.50 2.79 32.33
C GLY A 120 20.32 2.17 30.94
N LEU A 121 20.54 0.86 30.79
CA LEU A 121 20.27 0.15 29.55
C LEU A 121 18.76 0.09 29.25
N LEU A 122 17.94 -0.25 30.26
CA LEU A 122 16.47 -0.30 30.10
C LEU A 122 15.88 1.07 29.77
N GLU A 123 16.35 2.14 30.43
CA GLU A 123 15.90 3.50 30.16
C GLU A 123 16.24 3.92 28.72
N ARG A 124 17.47 3.66 28.26
CA ARG A 124 17.87 3.90 26.86
C ARG A 124 17.05 3.05 25.88
N ALA A 125 16.77 1.80 26.21
CA ALA A 125 15.95 0.93 25.37
C ALA A 125 14.51 1.46 25.25
N HIS A 126 13.92 1.92 26.35
CA HIS A 126 12.59 2.54 26.36
C HIS A 126 12.57 3.83 25.54
N GLN A 127 13.53 4.74 25.75
CA GLN A 127 13.61 5.97 24.95
C GLN A 127 13.76 5.65 23.46
N THR A 128 14.60 4.68 23.11
CA THR A 128 14.79 4.27 21.71
C THR A 128 13.51 3.69 21.13
N ALA A 129 12.77 2.88 21.90
CA ALA A 129 11.50 2.32 21.48
C ALA A 129 10.44 3.40 21.25
N GLU A 130 10.36 4.41 22.14
CA GLU A 130 9.46 5.56 21.99
C GLU A 130 9.81 6.39 20.75
N ASP A 131 11.09 6.65 20.52
CA ASP A 131 11.56 7.38 19.32
C ASP A 131 11.26 6.63 18.03
N ILE A 132 11.38 5.29 18.04
CA ILE A 132 11.01 4.45 16.89
C ILE A 132 9.49 4.47 16.69
N ALA A 133 8.71 4.38 17.77
CA ALA A 133 7.25 4.40 17.70
C ALA A 133 6.73 5.76 17.18
N ALA A 134 7.29 6.86 17.68
CA ALA A 134 6.94 8.21 17.25
C ALA A 134 7.26 8.42 15.75
N ARG A 135 8.47 8.06 15.32
CA ARG A 135 8.87 8.15 13.90
C ARG A 135 8.02 7.27 13.00
N SER A 136 7.70 6.06 13.46
CA SER A 136 6.84 5.13 12.71
C SER A 136 5.43 5.69 12.52
N ARG A 137 4.85 6.28 13.58
CA ARG A 137 3.53 6.93 13.51
C ARG A 137 3.53 8.12 12.56
N MET A 138 4.50 9.03 12.70
CA MET A 138 4.63 10.17 11.78
C MET A 138 4.75 9.72 10.32
N LYS A 139 5.58 8.71 10.04
CA LYS A 139 5.72 8.17 8.69
C LYS A 139 4.43 7.52 8.18
N ALA A 140 3.69 6.83 9.04
CA ALA A 140 2.41 6.25 8.68
C ALA A 140 1.38 7.34 8.35
N ASP A 141 1.29 8.38 9.18
CA ASP A 141 0.40 9.52 8.97
C ASP A 141 0.75 10.27 7.68
N ASP A 142 2.04 10.49 7.41
CA ASP A 142 2.51 11.09 6.15
C ASP A 142 2.09 10.26 4.93
N ARG A 143 2.25 8.92 5.02
CA ARG A 143 1.84 8.03 3.94
C ARG A 143 0.33 8.00 3.73
N LEU A 144 -0.44 8.06 4.80
CA LEU A 144 -1.90 8.17 4.71
C LEU A 144 -2.32 9.48 4.05
N ARG A 145 -1.76 10.62 4.48
CA ARG A 145 -2.05 11.92 3.87
C ARG A 145 -1.69 11.95 2.39
N GLN A 146 -0.51 11.45 2.04
CA GLN A 146 -0.09 11.34 0.64
C GLN A 146 -1.06 10.47 -0.18
N ALA A 147 -1.43 9.30 0.34
CA ALA A 147 -2.37 8.41 -0.35
C ALA A 147 -3.76 9.04 -0.51
N GLU A 148 -4.24 9.80 0.49
CA GLU A 148 -5.50 10.53 0.42
C GLU A 148 -5.48 11.64 -0.64
N GLU A 149 -4.38 12.40 -0.70
CA GLU A 149 -4.16 13.45 -1.70
C GLU A 149 -4.09 12.88 -3.11
N GLU A 150 -3.32 11.80 -3.31
CA GLU A 150 -3.21 11.09 -4.58
C GLU A 150 -4.56 10.52 -5.01
N ALA A 151 -5.29 9.88 -4.10
CA ALA A 151 -6.62 9.35 -4.39
C ALA A 151 -7.63 10.46 -4.73
N ALA A 152 -7.56 11.61 -4.05
CA ALA A 152 -8.39 12.77 -4.37
C ALA A 152 -8.04 13.37 -5.74
N ALA A 153 -6.76 13.46 -6.07
CA ALA A 153 -6.30 13.92 -7.38
C ALA A 153 -6.77 12.97 -8.49
N LEU A 154 -6.63 11.66 -8.30
CA LEU A 154 -7.10 10.65 -9.26
C LEU A 154 -8.62 10.73 -9.47
N ARG A 155 -9.40 10.89 -8.38
CA ARG A 155 -10.86 11.06 -8.50
C ARG A 155 -11.25 12.31 -9.28
N ARG A 156 -10.56 13.43 -9.07
CA ARG A 156 -10.81 14.68 -9.83
C ARG A 156 -10.48 14.48 -11.31
N ALA A 157 -9.31 13.94 -11.63
CA ALA A 157 -8.91 13.67 -13.02
C ALA A 157 -9.92 12.73 -13.72
N ALA A 158 -10.33 11.64 -13.06
CA ALA A 158 -11.33 10.73 -13.61
C ALA A 158 -12.69 11.41 -13.82
N GLN A 159 -13.09 12.32 -12.92
CA GLN A 159 -14.32 13.09 -13.07
C GLN A 159 -14.24 14.06 -14.26
N GLU A 160 -13.14 14.81 -14.38
CA GLU A 160 -12.89 15.72 -15.50
C GLU A 160 -12.88 14.98 -16.84
N ASP A 161 -12.22 13.82 -16.92
CA ASP A 161 -12.20 12.98 -18.12
C ASP A 161 -13.60 12.45 -18.48
N ALA A 162 -14.37 12.02 -17.48
CA ALA A 162 -15.74 11.55 -17.67
C ALA A 162 -16.70 12.68 -18.09
N GLU A 163 -16.50 13.89 -17.58
CA GLU A 163 -17.23 15.09 -18.03
C GLU A 163 -16.85 15.45 -19.46
N GLY A 164 -15.56 15.53 -19.78
CA GLY A 164 -15.08 15.82 -21.13
C GLY A 164 -15.58 14.81 -22.17
N THR A 165 -15.58 13.52 -21.83
CA THR A 165 -16.11 12.46 -22.70
C THR A 165 -17.62 12.61 -22.92
N ARG A 166 -18.39 12.92 -21.87
CA ARG A 166 -19.83 13.16 -21.99
C ARG A 166 -20.14 14.38 -22.86
N GLU A 167 -19.41 15.48 -22.68
CA GLU A 167 -19.59 16.69 -23.47
C GLU A 167 -19.21 16.49 -24.94
N ALA A 168 -18.14 15.74 -25.21
CA ALA A 168 -17.76 15.36 -26.57
C ALA A 168 -18.87 14.51 -27.22
N GLY A 169 -19.33 13.46 -26.54
CA GLY A 169 -20.41 12.62 -27.03
C GLY A 169 -21.72 13.37 -27.27
N GLN A 170 -22.06 14.33 -26.41
CA GLN A 170 -23.23 15.19 -26.59
C GLN A 170 -23.10 16.08 -27.82
N ARG A 171 -21.94 16.72 -28.02
CA ARG A 171 -21.67 17.55 -29.21
C ARG A 171 -21.75 16.73 -30.50
N ASP A 172 -21.19 15.53 -30.51
CA ASP A 172 -21.23 14.64 -31.68
C ASP A 172 -22.65 14.18 -31.99
N ALA A 173 -23.42 13.84 -30.95
CA ALA A 173 -24.83 13.46 -31.09
C ALA A 173 -25.67 14.62 -31.65
N ASP A 174 -25.48 15.83 -31.15
CA ASP A 174 -26.19 17.02 -31.61
C ASP A 174 -25.79 17.38 -33.05
N GLY A 175 -24.50 17.33 -33.38
CA GLY A 175 -24.02 17.52 -34.75
C GLY A 175 -24.60 16.49 -35.73
N THR A 176 -24.71 15.22 -35.31
CA THR A 176 -25.33 14.16 -36.11
C THR A 176 -26.83 14.40 -36.32
N ARG A 177 -27.55 14.83 -35.27
CA ARG A 177 -28.99 15.17 -35.37
C ARG A 177 -29.22 16.35 -36.31
N GLU A 178 -28.42 17.41 -36.22
CA GLU A 178 -28.52 18.56 -37.10
C GLU A 178 -28.20 18.23 -38.55
N ALA A 179 -27.19 17.38 -38.80
CA ALA A 179 -26.87 16.89 -40.13
C ALA A 179 -28.04 16.08 -40.71
N ALA A 180 -28.57 15.11 -39.97
CA ALA A 180 -29.69 14.29 -40.39
C ALA A 180 -30.96 15.12 -40.64
N GLN A 181 -31.23 16.15 -39.82
CA GLN A 181 -32.36 17.04 -40.01
C GLN A 181 -32.23 17.86 -41.30
N ARG A 182 -31.04 18.44 -41.57
CA ARG A 182 -30.78 19.18 -42.80
C ARG A 182 -30.92 18.31 -44.05
N GLU A 183 -30.41 17.08 -43.99
CA GLU A 183 -30.55 16.12 -45.08
C GLU A 183 -32.01 15.76 -45.33
N ALA A 184 -32.77 15.47 -44.26
CA ALA A 184 -34.20 15.20 -44.35
C ALA A 184 -34.99 16.37 -44.96
N ASP A 185 -34.67 17.61 -44.57
CA ASP A 185 -35.33 18.80 -45.12
C ASP A 185 -34.97 19.00 -46.60
N SER A 186 -33.71 18.83 -46.98
CA SER A 186 -33.26 18.86 -48.38
C SER A 186 -33.98 17.82 -49.24
N MET A 187 -34.08 16.57 -48.76
CA MET A 187 -34.81 15.50 -49.44
C MET A 187 -36.30 15.81 -49.58
N ARG A 188 -36.94 16.35 -48.54
CA ARG A 188 -38.35 16.76 -48.60
C ARG A 188 -38.57 17.85 -49.63
N GLU A 189 -37.71 18.86 -49.67
CA GLU A 189 -37.82 19.93 -50.65
C GLU A 189 -37.62 19.43 -52.08
N ALA A 190 -36.64 18.55 -52.30
CA ALA A 190 -36.40 17.92 -53.60
C ALA A 190 -37.62 17.12 -54.07
N ALA A 191 -38.15 16.24 -53.21
CA ALA A 191 -39.34 15.45 -53.51
C ALA A 191 -40.57 16.33 -53.77
N GLN A 192 -40.73 17.45 -53.05
CA GLN A 192 -41.81 18.40 -53.29
C GLN A 192 -41.69 19.11 -54.63
N ARG A 193 -40.47 19.49 -55.04
CA ARG A 193 -40.22 20.10 -56.36
C ARG A 193 -40.56 19.11 -57.48
N GLU A 194 -40.02 17.90 -57.41
CA GLU A 194 -40.28 16.84 -58.38
C GLU A 194 -41.78 16.51 -58.48
N ALA A 195 -42.47 16.38 -57.35
CA ALA A 195 -43.91 16.14 -57.36
C ALA A 195 -44.71 17.30 -57.99
N ARG A 196 -44.27 18.56 -57.86
CA ARG A 196 -44.89 19.71 -58.53
C ARG A 196 -44.63 19.68 -60.03
N GLU A 197 -43.42 19.37 -60.45
CA GLU A 197 -43.04 19.25 -61.86
C GLU A 197 -43.83 18.13 -62.56
N LEU A 198 -43.89 16.94 -61.95
CA LEU A 198 -44.68 15.81 -62.47
C LEU A 198 -46.17 16.14 -62.60
N ARG A 199 -46.75 16.84 -61.61
CA ARG A 199 -48.15 17.29 -61.67
C ARG A 199 -48.35 18.31 -62.79
N ALA A 200 -47.44 19.27 -62.95
CA ALA A 200 -47.54 20.26 -64.02
C ALA A 200 -47.44 19.61 -65.41
N ALA A 201 -46.51 18.66 -65.59
CA ALA A 201 -46.37 17.90 -66.83
C ALA A 201 -47.64 17.10 -67.15
N ALA A 202 -48.18 16.36 -66.17
CA ALA A 202 -49.41 15.59 -66.35
C ALA A 202 -50.63 16.47 -66.67
N GLN A 203 -50.73 17.65 -66.04
CA GLN A 203 -51.79 18.62 -66.34
C GLN A 203 -51.68 19.16 -67.77
N HIS A 204 -50.47 19.50 -68.21
CA HIS A 204 -50.22 20.00 -69.57
C HIS A 204 -50.53 18.92 -70.62
N GLU A 205 -50.06 17.68 -70.42
CA GLU A 205 -50.37 16.57 -71.31
C GLU A 205 -51.87 16.28 -71.39
N SER A 206 -52.56 16.27 -70.25
CA SER A 206 -54.01 16.10 -70.21
C SER A 206 -54.75 17.22 -70.95
N ALA A 207 -54.31 18.47 -70.82
CA ALA A 207 -54.89 19.60 -71.54
C ALA A 207 -54.70 19.46 -73.06
N ASN A 208 -53.50 19.09 -73.51
CA ASN A 208 -53.21 18.88 -74.93
C ASN A 208 -54.04 17.73 -75.52
N LEU A 209 -54.16 16.61 -74.82
CA LEU A 209 -54.99 15.49 -75.25
C LEU A 209 -56.46 15.87 -75.36
N ARG A 210 -56.99 16.66 -74.40
CA ARG A 210 -58.37 17.18 -74.47
C ARG A 210 -58.57 18.12 -75.64
N GLU A 211 -57.61 18.97 -75.92
CA GLU A 211 -57.66 19.92 -77.04
C GLU A 211 -57.66 19.17 -78.38
N MET A 212 -56.76 18.19 -78.55
CA MET A 212 -56.73 17.31 -79.72
C MET A 212 -58.06 16.56 -79.90
N ALA A 213 -58.55 15.90 -78.85
CA ALA A 213 -59.81 15.18 -78.91
C ALA A 213 -61.00 16.10 -79.25
N THR A 214 -61.00 17.33 -78.74
CA THR A 214 -62.03 18.33 -79.07
C THR A 214 -61.96 18.73 -80.54
N ARG A 215 -60.76 18.94 -81.09
CA ARG A 215 -60.58 19.25 -82.52
C ARG A 215 -61.08 18.11 -83.40
N GLU A 216 -60.66 16.87 -83.13
CA GLU A 216 -61.10 15.69 -83.89
C GLU A 216 -62.61 15.50 -83.85
N VAL A 217 -63.25 15.67 -82.69
CA VAL A 217 -64.71 15.59 -82.56
C VAL A 217 -65.41 16.68 -83.36
N THR A 218 -64.87 17.91 -83.38
CA THR A 218 -65.42 19.01 -84.18
C THR A 218 -65.28 18.72 -85.67
N GLU A 219 -64.11 18.29 -86.14
CA GLU A 219 -63.85 17.93 -87.53
C GLU A 219 -64.77 16.80 -88.01
N LEU A 220 -64.93 15.74 -87.20
CA LEU A 220 -65.84 14.63 -87.51
C LEU A 220 -67.31 15.09 -87.57
N ARG A 221 -67.72 15.99 -86.68
CA ARG A 221 -69.08 16.56 -86.70
C ARG A 221 -69.30 17.42 -87.93
N GLU A 222 -68.37 18.31 -88.27
CA GLU A 222 -68.46 19.15 -89.47
C GLU A 222 -68.57 18.30 -90.72
N THR A 223 -67.72 17.27 -90.84
CA THR A 223 -67.76 16.30 -91.95
C THR A 223 -69.12 15.60 -92.03
N ALA A 224 -69.61 15.02 -90.91
CA ALA A 224 -70.89 14.32 -90.88
C ALA A 224 -72.08 15.27 -91.17
N THR A 225 -72.02 16.53 -90.72
CA THR A 225 -73.07 17.51 -91.06
C THR A 225 -73.05 17.88 -92.53
N GLY A 226 -71.87 18.02 -93.14
CA GLY A 226 -71.69 18.26 -94.58
C GLY A 226 -72.28 17.14 -95.42
N GLU A 227 -71.92 15.88 -95.11
CA GLU A 227 -72.47 14.70 -95.79
C GLU A 227 -74.00 14.61 -95.65
N MET A 228 -74.56 14.91 -94.47
CA MET A 228 -76.01 14.93 -94.27
C MET A 228 -76.70 16.03 -95.09
N THR A 229 -76.09 17.22 -95.22
CA THR A 229 -76.64 18.28 -96.06
C THR A 229 -76.62 17.90 -97.53
N GLU A 230 -75.54 17.29 -98.02
CA GLU A 230 -75.44 16.80 -99.40
C GLU A 230 -76.51 15.74 -99.70
N LEU A 231 -76.67 14.74 -98.82
CA LEU A 231 -77.70 13.72 -98.96
C LEU A 231 -79.12 14.30 -99.01
N ARG A 232 -79.38 15.39 -98.29
CA ARG A 232 -80.68 16.06 -98.28
C ARG A 232 -80.95 16.83 -99.57
N GLU A 233 -79.93 17.42 -100.18
CA GLU A 233 -80.07 18.15 -101.46
C GLU A 233 -80.25 17.21 -102.65
N MET A 234 -79.80 15.94 -102.54
CA MET A 234 -79.96 14.93 -103.60
C MET A 234 -81.30 14.17 -103.61
N ALA A 235 -82.14 14.34 -102.58
CA ALA A 235 -83.41 13.62 -102.41
C ALA A 235 -84.62 14.48 -102.79
#